data_AF-A0A328B5D4-F1
#
_entry.id   AF-A0A328B5D4-F1
#
_cell.length_a   1.000
_cell.length_b   1.000
_cell.length_c   1.000
_cell.angle_alpha   90.00
_cell.angle_beta   90.00
_cell.angle_gamma   90.00
#
_symmetry.space_group_name_H-M   'P 1'
#
loop_
_entity.id
_entity.type
_entity.pdbx_description
1 polymer ?
#
loop_
_entity_poly.entity_id
_entity_poly.type
_entity_poly.pdbx_seq_one_letter_code
_entity_poly.pdbx_strand_id
1 'polypeptide(L)'
;MNSTRILVRTTTANFWWGAYGLTNQADWEDLELCYEGGERIGRVCLNGKEYLRDALPELQADPAEKAYAAALQTYLADTGCHYWFYYDEPGSPYFYEAPYEAPRNANGVKPRFTDIWHPDERVGLATVQDAVREFARAFLGLAACEVIITEPEPLEKAVATFKGHQLLFNGDKPVKIHFADNVISELAEVWGITPEATLQKLQASTQ
;
A
#
# COMPACT_ATOMS: atom_id res chain seq x y z
N MET A 1 -21.16 -18.70 7.61
CA MET A 1 -20.21 -18.88 6.48
C MET A 1 -18.86 -18.41 6.98
N ASN A 2 -17.80 -19.21 6.85
CA ASN A 2 -16.45 -18.74 7.20
C ASN A 2 -16.07 -17.67 6.19
N SER A 3 -15.75 -16.46 6.66
CA SER A 3 -15.21 -15.39 5.81
C SER A 3 -13.85 -15.83 5.28
N THR A 4 -13.62 -15.70 3.97
CA THR A 4 -12.30 -15.95 3.38
C THR A 4 -11.30 -14.94 3.94
N ARG A 5 -10.12 -15.40 4.35
CA ARG A 5 -9.04 -14.55 4.86
C ARG A 5 -7.96 -14.35 3.81
N ILE A 6 -7.61 -13.08 3.59
CA ILE A 6 -6.48 -12.65 2.78
C ILE A 6 -5.40 -12.14 3.71
N LEU A 7 -4.23 -12.76 3.63
CA LEU A 7 -3.02 -12.36 4.32
C LEU A 7 -2.25 -11.40 3.42
N VAL A 8 -1.85 -10.27 3.98
CA VAL A 8 -1.11 -9.20 3.29
C VAL A 8 0.26 -9.06 3.93
N ARG A 9 1.31 -9.02 3.12
CA ARG A 9 2.66 -8.68 3.57
C ARG A 9 3.10 -7.40 2.88
N THR A 10 3.60 -6.46 3.66
CA THR A 10 4.28 -5.26 3.16
C THR A 10 5.78 -5.47 3.24
N THR A 11 6.55 -4.77 2.42
CA THR A 11 7.99 -5.04 2.26
C THR A 11 8.87 -3.86 2.61
N THR A 12 8.31 -2.65 2.70
CA THR A 12 9.13 -1.45 2.91
C THR A 12 9.12 -0.96 4.36
N ALA A 13 10.27 -0.44 4.82
CA ALA A 13 10.40 0.13 6.17
C ALA A 13 9.65 1.47 6.30
N ASN A 14 9.63 2.25 5.22
CA ASN A 14 8.94 3.54 5.12
C ASN A 14 7.43 3.42 5.36
N PHE A 15 6.78 2.32 4.91
CA PHE A 15 5.40 2.04 5.29
C PHE A 15 5.24 1.90 6.81
N TRP A 16 6.10 1.12 7.47
CA TRP A 16 6.01 0.92 8.92
C TRP A 16 6.35 2.17 9.72
N TRP A 17 7.29 3.01 9.24
CA TRP A 17 7.55 4.31 9.86
C TRP A 17 6.30 5.21 9.83
N GLY A 18 5.61 5.24 8.69
CA GLY A 18 4.36 5.97 8.52
C GLY A 18 3.21 5.40 9.35
N ALA A 19 3.04 4.07 9.35
CA ALA A 19 2.03 3.37 10.14
C ALA A 19 2.18 3.60 11.65
N TYR A 20 3.42 3.79 12.13
CA TYR A 20 3.69 4.15 13.52
C TYR A 20 3.74 5.67 13.79
N GLY A 21 3.47 6.51 12.78
CA GLY A 21 3.46 7.96 12.92
C GLY A 21 4.84 8.57 13.21
N LEU A 22 5.92 7.87 12.86
CA LEU A 22 7.30 8.38 12.96
C LEU A 22 7.59 9.41 11.85
N THR A 23 6.89 9.29 10.73
CA THR A 23 6.92 10.18 9.56
C THR A 23 5.53 10.18 8.91
N ASN A 24 5.34 10.94 7.83
CA ASN A 24 4.15 10.84 7.00
C ASN A 24 3.95 9.40 6.51
N GLN A 25 2.70 9.00 6.33
CA GLN A 25 2.37 7.72 5.70
C GLN A 25 3.01 7.60 4.31
N ALA A 26 3.25 6.36 3.88
CA ALA A 26 3.89 6.11 2.60
C ALA A 26 3.01 6.58 1.44
N ASP A 27 3.65 6.98 0.35
CA ASP A 27 2.98 7.39 -0.88
C ASP A 27 2.47 6.18 -1.69
N TRP A 28 3.20 5.06 -1.58
CA TRP A 28 2.89 3.78 -2.20
C TRP A 28 3.46 2.63 -1.37
N GLU A 29 2.98 1.41 -1.59
CA GLU A 29 3.52 0.18 -1.00
C GLU A 29 3.28 -1.04 -1.91
N ASP A 30 4.29 -1.91 -2.03
CA ASP A 30 4.14 -3.22 -2.64
C ASP A 30 3.49 -4.21 -1.67
N LEU A 31 2.39 -4.83 -2.09
CA LEU A 31 1.65 -5.80 -1.30
C LEU A 31 1.84 -7.21 -1.88
N GLU A 32 2.25 -8.16 -1.04
CA GLU A 32 2.11 -9.58 -1.33
C GLU A 32 0.81 -10.11 -0.74
N LEU A 33 0.01 -10.78 -1.57
CA LEU A 33 -1.31 -11.29 -1.19
C LEU A 33 -1.31 -12.82 -1.22
N CYS A 34 -1.77 -13.43 -0.13
CA CYS A 34 -1.93 -14.88 0.01
C CYS A 34 -3.27 -15.21 0.67
N TYR A 35 -3.84 -16.38 0.37
CA TYR A 35 -4.90 -16.95 1.19
C TYR A 35 -4.34 -17.46 2.52
N GLU A 36 -5.19 -17.61 3.55
CA GLU A 36 -4.80 -18.16 4.86
C GLU A 36 -4.11 -19.54 4.77
N GLY A 37 -4.44 -20.34 3.75
CA GLY A 37 -3.76 -21.62 3.46
C GLY A 37 -2.35 -21.50 2.88
N GLY A 38 -1.82 -20.28 2.71
CA GLY A 38 -0.50 -20.00 2.14
C GLY A 38 -0.46 -19.98 0.61
N GLU A 39 -1.57 -20.26 -0.06
CA GLU A 39 -1.67 -20.14 -1.52
C GLU A 39 -1.50 -18.68 -1.94
N ARG A 40 -0.56 -18.42 -2.84
CA ARG A 40 -0.24 -17.08 -3.33
C ARG A 40 -1.32 -16.57 -4.28
N ILE A 41 -1.90 -15.42 -3.98
CA ILE A 41 -2.80 -14.67 -4.86
C ILE A 41 -1.98 -13.84 -5.85
N GLY A 42 -0.92 -13.16 -5.40
CA GLY A 42 -0.12 -12.34 -6.30
C GLY A 42 0.60 -11.20 -5.60
N ARG A 43 1.06 -10.25 -6.39
CA ARG A 43 1.59 -8.96 -5.93
C ARG A 43 0.89 -7.82 -6.65
N VAL A 44 0.69 -6.72 -5.95
CA VAL A 44 0.11 -5.47 -6.46
C VAL A 44 0.86 -4.30 -5.82
N CYS A 45 0.95 -3.16 -6.51
CA CYS A 45 1.41 -1.91 -5.90
C CYS A 45 0.19 -1.09 -5.51
N LEU A 46 0.09 -0.72 -4.24
CA LEU A 46 -0.93 0.19 -3.74
C LEU A 46 -0.38 1.61 -3.77
N ASN A 47 -1.09 2.52 -4.43
CA ASN A 47 -0.70 3.91 -4.61
C ASN A 47 -1.74 4.83 -3.99
N GLY A 48 -1.29 5.79 -3.18
CA GLY A 48 -2.11 6.91 -2.73
C GLY A 48 -2.20 7.99 -3.81
N LYS A 49 -3.20 8.88 -3.68
CA LYS A 49 -3.39 9.99 -4.63
C LYS A 49 -2.21 10.94 -4.69
N GLU A 50 -1.54 11.20 -3.56
CA GLU A 50 -0.44 12.16 -3.52
C GLU A 50 0.73 11.71 -4.39
N TYR A 51 1.12 10.44 -4.26
CA TYR A 51 2.14 9.81 -5.11
C TYR A 51 1.91 10.06 -6.60
N LEU A 52 0.69 9.74 -7.04
CA LEU A 52 0.37 9.78 -8.45
C LEU A 52 0.21 11.23 -8.94
N ARG A 53 -0.36 12.11 -8.10
CA ARG A 53 -0.48 13.54 -8.40
C ARG A 53 0.88 14.18 -8.62
N ASP A 54 1.86 13.82 -7.81
CA ASP A 54 3.22 14.34 -7.91
C ASP A 54 3.94 13.88 -9.18
N ALA A 55 3.63 12.67 -9.67
CA ALA A 55 4.18 12.14 -10.92
C ALA A 55 3.51 12.73 -12.19
N LEU A 56 2.29 13.25 -12.09
CA LEU A 56 1.48 13.67 -13.25
C LEU A 56 2.19 14.70 -14.16
N PRO A 57 2.85 15.76 -13.67
CA PRO A 57 3.50 16.75 -14.54
C PRO A 57 4.58 16.15 -15.44
N GLU A 58 5.37 15.20 -14.92
CA GLU A 58 6.40 14.50 -15.70
C GLU A 58 5.76 13.59 -16.75
N LEU A 59 4.74 12.82 -16.35
CA LEU A 59 4.00 11.93 -17.26
C LEU A 59 3.30 12.69 -18.40
N GLN A 60 2.84 13.91 -18.14
CA GLN A 60 2.24 14.76 -19.17
C GLN A 60 3.25 15.31 -20.18
N ALA A 61 4.52 15.42 -19.78
CA ALA A 61 5.59 15.89 -20.65
C ALA A 61 6.11 14.78 -21.60
N ASP A 62 5.85 13.50 -21.30
CA ASP A 62 6.23 12.36 -22.14
C ASP A 62 5.07 11.92 -23.07
N PRO A 63 5.23 12.06 -24.41
CA PRO A 63 4.23 11.57 -25.37
C PRO A 63 3.93 10.06 -25.28
N ALA A 64 4.88 9.24 -24.80
CA ALA A 64 4.69 7.80 -24.61
C ALA A 64 3.68 7.49 -23.50
N GLU A 65 3.60 8.36 -22.49
CA GLU A 65 2.78 8.18 -21.29
C GLU A 65 1.39 8.81 -21.39
N LYS A 66 1.02 9.32 -22.58
CA LYS A 66 -0.25 10.05 -22.78
C LYS A 66 -1.49 9.29 -22.29
N ALA A 67 -1.54 7.97 -22.52
CA ALA A 67 -2.67 7.15 -22.08
C ALA A 67 -2.71 7.00 -20.56
N TYR A 68 -1.54 6.79 -19.94
CA TYR A 68 -1.38 6.72 -18.49
C TYR A 68 -1.78 8.04 -17.84
N ALA A 69 -1.24 9.16 -18.31
CA ALA A 69 -1.53 10.50 -17.80
C ALA A 69 -3.03 10.85 -17.90
N ALA A 70 -3.71 10.47 -18.98
CA ALA A 70 -5.14 10.72 -19.15
C ALA A 70 -6.00 9.88 -18.18
N ALA A 71 -5.65 8.60 -17.99
CA ALA A 71 -6.31 7.75 -17.01
C ALA A 71 -6.10 8.28 -15.59
N LEU A 72 -4.87 8.72 -15.31
CA LEU A 72 -4.51 9.25 -14.01
C LEU A 72 -5.27 10.53 -13.66
N GLN A 73 -5.41 11.47 -14.60
CA GLN A 73 -6.24 12.66 -14.42
C GLN A 73 -7.69 12.33 -14.07
N THR A 74 -8.24 11.29 -14.72
CA THR A 74 -9.61 10.84 -14.47
C THR A 74 -9.73 10.31 -13.03
N TYR A 75 -8.79 9.45 -12.62
CA TYR A 75 -8.73 8.93 -11.26
C TYR A 75 -8.56 10.02 -10.19
N LEU A 76 -7.69 11.00 -10.41
CA LEU A 76 -7.42 12.05 -9.40
C LEU A 76 -8.67 12.87 -9.06
N ALA A 77 -9.63 12.95 -9.98
CA ALA A 77 -10.93 13.59 -9.79
C ALA A 77 -12.02 12.67 -9.20
N ASP A 78 -11.78 11.36 -9.10
CA ASP A 78 -12.73 10.35 -8.62
C ASP A 78 -12.49 10.02 -7.12
N THR A 79 -13.42 9.33 -6.48
CA THR A 79 -13.35 8.87 -5.08
C THR A 79 -13.35 7.35 -4.96
N GLY A 80 -13.42 6.61 -6.07
CA GLY A 80 -13.30 5.15 -6.09
C GLY A 80 -11.87 4.64 -6.26
N CYS A 81 -11.66 3.35 -6.05
CA CYS A 81 -10.44 2.67 -6.44
C CYS A 81 -10.39 2.49 -7.97
N HIS A 82 -9.22 2.77 -8.55
CA HIS A 82 -8.91 2.52 -9.95
C HIS A 82 -7.79 1.48 -10.07
N TYR A 83 -7.64 0.90 -11.26
CA TYR A 83 -6.63 -0.12 -11.50
C TYR A 83 -5.87 0.17 -12.80
N TRP A 84 -4.56 0.05 -12.73
CA TRP A 84 -3.70 0.12 -13.90
C TRP A 84 -2.97 -1.19 -14.12
N PHE A 85 -2.94 -1.65 -15.36
CA PHE A 85 -2.53 -3.00 -15.71
C PHE A 85 -1.28 -2.97 -16.59
N TYR A 86 -0.22 -3.66 -16.16
CA TYR A 86 0.99 -3.85 -16.93
C TYR A 86 0.96 -5.23 -17.58
N TYR A 87 1.22 -5.30 -18.87
CA TYR A 87 1.17 -6.53 -19.65
C TYR A 87 2.56 -6.86 -20.21
N ASP A 88 2.92 -8.14 -20.21
CA ASP A 88 4.06 -8.61 -20.99
C ASP A 88 3.69 -8.84 -22.46
N GLU A 89 4.68 -8.73 -23.34
CA GLU A 89 4.54 -9.12 -24.73
C GLU A 89 4.64 -10.66 -24.89
N PRO A 90 3.76 -11.27 -25.69
CA PRO A 90 3.91 -12.68 -26.06
C PRO A 90 5.31 -12.99 -26.60
N GLY A 91 5.96 -14.01 -26.04
CA GLY A 91 7.32 -14.40 -26.45
C GLY A 91 8.46 -13.77 -25.66
N SER A 92 8.16 -12.88 -24.69
CA SER A 92 9.15 -12.41 -23.72
C SER A 92 9.80 -13.59 -22.95
N PRO A 93 11.13 -13.62 -22.75
CA PRO A 93 11.78 -14.64 -21.92
C PRO A 93 11.37 -14.55 -20.44
N TYR A 94 10.75 -13.43 -20.04
CA TYR A 94 10.25 -13.17 -18.69
C TYR A 94 8.72 -13.11 -18.63
N PHE A 95 8.03 -13.66 -19.64
CA PHE A 95 6.58 -13.63 -19.74
C PHE A 95 5.90 -14.18 -18.48
N TYR A 96 5.01 -13.39 -17.90
CA TYR A 96 4.25 -13.77 -16.73
C TYR A 96 2.80 -13.24 -16.81
N GLU A 97 1.85 -14.08 -16.40
CA GLU A 97 0.45 -13.69 -16.20
C GLU A 97 0.11 -13.81 -14.72
N ALA A 98 -0.51 -12.78 -14.16
CA ALA A 98 -1.03 -12.80 -12.80
C ALA A 98 -2.03 -13.97 -12.62
N PRO A 99 -2.02 -14.67 -11.47
CA PRO A 99 -2.79 -15.90 -11.32
C PRO A 99 -4.28 -15.64 -10.96
N TYR A 100 -4.68 -14.39 -10.74
CA TYR A 100 -6.08 -13.98 -10.54
C TYR A 100 -6.78 -13.61 -11.85
N GLU A 101 -8.11 -13.43 -11.80
CA GLU A 101 -8.88 -12.94 -12.95
C GLU A 101 -8.63 -11.44 -13.12
N ALA A 102 -8.22 -11.03 -14.31
CA ALA A 102 -7.95 -9.64 -14.65
C ALA A 102 -8.19 -9.38 -16.13
N PRO A 103 -8.43 -8.12 -16.55
CA PRO A 103 -8.70 -7.79 -17.95
C PRO A 103 -7.55 -8.24 -18.85
N ARG A 104 -7.88 -8.98 -19.92
CA ARG A 104 -6.92 -9.37 -20.94
C ARG A 104 -6.73 -8.24 -21.95
N ASN A 105 -5.50 -8.05 -22.43
CA ASN A 105 -5.22 -7.10 -23.52
C ASN A 105 -5.72 -7.63 -24.88
N ALA A 106 -5.48 -6.87 -25.96
CA ALA A 106 -5.89 -7.23 -27.33
C ALA A 106 -5.31 -8.56 -27.84
N ASN A 107 -4.21 -9.04 -27.25
CA ASN A 107 -3.57 -10.31 -27.58
C ASN A 107 -4.06 -11.47 -26.69
N GLY A 108 -5.06 -11.22 -25.83
CA GLY A 108 -5.59 -12.22 -24.90
C GLY A 108 -4.69 -12.50 -23.69
N VAL A 109 -3.73 -11.62 -23.37
CA VAL A 109 -2.78 -11.81 -22.25
C VAL A 109 -3.29 -11.08 -21.00
N LYS A 110 -3.26 -11.75 -19.84
CA LYS A 110 -3.51 -11.12 -18.51
C LYS A 110 -2.35 -10.23 -18.09
N PRO A 111 -2.57 -9.23 -17.22
CA PRO A 111 -1.47 -8.42 -16.72
C PRO A 111 -0.45 -9.27 -15.97
N ARG A 112 0.82 -8.86 -16.03
CA ARG A 112 1.87 -9.38 -15.14
C ARG A 112 1.81 -8.75 -13.75
N PHE A 113 1.30 -7.53 -13.68
CA PHE A 113 1.30 -6.69 -12.49
C PHE A 113 0.16 -5.67 -12.57
N THR A 114 -0.36 -5.29 -11.41
CA THR A 114 -1.47 -4.35 -11.29
C THR A 114 -1.15 -3.32 -10.22
N ASP A 115 -1.35 -2.05 -10.56
CA ASP A 115 -1.43 -0.98 -9.57
C ASP A 115 -2.87 -0.85 -9.09
N ILE A 116 -3.04 -0.71 -7.79
CA ILE A 116 -4.26 -0.23 -7.16
C ILE A 116 -4.07 1.26 -6.89
N TRP A 117 -4.93 2.09 -7.45
CA TRP A 117 -4.96 3.52 -7.22
C TRP A 117 -6.09 3.81 -6.22
N HIS A 118 -5.74 4.01 -4.96
CA HIS A 118 -6.69 4.17 -3.87
C HIS A 118 -7.11 5.63 -3.70
N PRO A 119 -8.35 5.94 -3.28
CA PRO A 119 -8.79 7.34 -3.14
C PRO A 119 -8.11 8.13 -2.02
N ASP A 120 -7.53 7.45 -1.03
CA ASP A 120 -6.76 8.09 0.04
C ASP A 120 -5.50 8.77 -0.49
N GLU A 121 -5.09 9.86 0.16
CA GLU A 121 -3.88 10.60 -0.22
C GLU A 121 -2.59 9.81 0.04
N ARG A 122 -2.56 9.02 1.12
CA ARG A 122 -1.40 8.26 1.58
C ARG A 122 -1.82 6.83 1.97
N VAL A 123 -0.84 5.95 2.13
CA VAL A 123 -1.03 4.53 2.39
C VAL A 123 -0.77 4.21 3.87
N GLY A 124 -1.85 3.93 4.60
CA GLY A 124 -1.84 3.43 5.99
C GLY A 124 -2.36 1.98 6.12
N LEU A 125 -2.54 1.50 7.35
CA LEU A 125 -3.02 0.14 7.60
C LEU A 125 -4.48 -0.03 7.12
N ALA A 126 -5.34 0.93 7.43
CA ALA A 126 -6.74 0.95 6.98
C ALA A 126 -6.84 1.02 5.45
N THR A 127 -6.01 1.84 4.80
CA THR A 127 -5.92 1.95 3.34
C THR A 127 -5.56 0.61 2.71
N VAL A 128 -4.57 -0.11 3.25
CA VAL A 128 -4.21 -1.46 2.78
C VAL A 128 -5.39 -2.43 2.92
N GLN A 129 -6.07 -2.42 4.05
CA GLN A 129 -7.20 -3.30 4.28
C GLN A 129 -8.36 -3.01 3.32
N ASP A 130 -8.70 -1.75 3.10
CA ASP A 130 -9.78 -1.35 2.19
C ASP A 130 -9.45 -1.68 0.73
N ALA A 131 -8.25 -1.30 0.28
CA ALA A 131 -7.74 -1.61 -1.06
C ALA A 131 -7.78 -3.11 -1.38
N VAL A 132 -7.35 -3.96 -0.43
CA VAL A 132 -7.33 -5.41 -0.64
C VAL A 132 -8.74 -6.01 -0.63
N ARG A 133 -9.68 -5.49 0.18
CA ARG A 133 -11.09 -5.91 0.11
C ARG A 133 -11.71 -5.57 -1.25
N GLU A 134 -11.46 -4.37 -1.73
CA GLU A 134 -11.97 -3.89 -3.01
C GLU A 134 -11.36 -4.68 -4.18
N PHE A 135 -10.05 -4.95 -4.14
CA PHE A 135 -9.37 -5.82 -5.09
C PHE A 135 -9.95 -7.26 -5.07
N ALA A 136 -10.16 -7.82 -3.89
CA ALA A 136 -10.72 -9.17 -3.73
C ALA A 136 -12.13 -9.28 -4.32
N ARG A 137 -12.95 -8.24 -4.12
CA ARG A 137 -14.27 -8.14 -4.74
C ARG A 137 -14.18 -8.06 -6.26
N ALA A 138 -13.29 -7.23 -6.79
CA ALA A 138 -13.17 -6.97 -8.22
C ALA A 138 -12.59 -8.16 -9.01
N PHE A 139 -11.59 -8.85 -8.47
CA PHE A 139 -10.77 -9.80 -9.24
C PHE A 139 -10.77 -11.23 -8.69
N LEU A 140 -11.20 -11.44 -7.44
CA LEU A 140 -11.25 -12.78 -6.84
C LEU A 140 -12.69 -13.28 -6.65
N GLY A 141 -13.70 -12.45 -6.95
CA GLY A 141 -15.12 -12.78 -6.76
C GLY A 141 -15.51 -12.91 -5.28
N LEU A 142 -14.72 -12.34 -4.36
CA LEU A 142 -14.96 -12.40 -2.93
C LEU A 142 -15.77 -11.19 -2.47
N ALA A 143 -17.08 -11.38 -2.30
CA ALA A 143 -17.97 -10.30 -1.85
C ALA A 143 -17.68 -9.83 -0.41
N ALA A 144 -17.12 -10.71 0.42
CA ALA A 144 -16.65 -10.38 1.76
C ALA A 144 -15.40 -11.20 2.06
N CYS A 145 -14.38 -10.53 2.59
CA CYS A 145 -13.17 -11.16 3.10
C CYS A 145 -12.65 -10.41 4.33
N GLU A 146 -11.95 -11.15 5.20
CA GLU A 146 -11.14 -10.57 6.27
C GLU A 146 -9.73 -10.33 5.72
N VAL A 147 -9.18 -9.14 5.95
CA VAL A 147 -7.83 -8.78 5.49
C VAL A 147 -6.93 -8.63 6.71
N ILE A 148 -5.85 -9.41 6.74
CA ILE A 148 -4.93 -9.47 7.86
C ILE A 148 -3.55 -9.07 7.35
N ILE A 149 -3.01 -7.96 7.88
CA ILE A 149 -1.62 -7.58 7.63
C ILE A 149 -0.76 -8.48 8.52
N THR A 150 -0.05 -9.41 7.88
CA THR A 150 0.82 -10.38 8.51
C THR A 150 2.25 -9.87 8.64
N GLU A 151 2.97 -10.40 9.63
CA GLU A 151 4.37 -10.05 9.90
C GLU A 151 4.60 -8.54 10.13
N PRO A 152 3.81 -7.88 11.00
CA PRO A 152 4.02 -6.46 11.26
C PRO A 152 5.43 -6.21 11.80
N GLU A 153 6.10 -5.18 11.28
CA GLU A 153 7.42 -4.81 11.78
C GLU A 153 7.30 -4.36 13.23
N PRO A 154 8.05 -4.95 14.19
CA PRO A 154 7.99 -4.49 15.57
C PRO A 154 8.30 -3.00 15.71
N LEU A 155 7.55 -2.28 16.55
CA LEU A 155 7.72 -0.84 16.77
C LEU A 155 9.18 -0.47 17.09
N GLU A 156 9.85 -1.27 17.92
CA GLU A 156 11.24 -1.05 18.31
C GLU A 156 12.18 -1.12 17.10
N LYS A 157 11.91 -2.03 16.16
CA LYS A 157 12.67 -2.18 14.93
C LYS A 157 12.40 -1.00 13.99
N ALA A 158 11.14 -0.60 13.81
CA ALA A 158 10.77 0.56 13.00
C ALA A 158 11.42 1.85 13.53
N VAL A 159 11.42 2.07 14.85
CA VAL A 159 12.09 3.22 15.47
C VAL A 159 13.60 3.17 15.25
N ALA A 160 14.24 2.00 15.41
CA ALA A 160 15.67 1.86 15.20
C ALA A 160 16.08 2.16 13.75
N THR A 161 15.34 1.63 12.77
CA THR A 161 15.62 1.88 11.35
C THR A 161 15.33 3.32 10.97
N PHE A 162 14.27 3.92 11.51
CA PHE A 162 13.97 5.34 11.33
C PHE A 162 15.07 6.25 11.88
N LYS A 163 15.50 6.05 13.13
CA LYS A 163 16.61 6.82 13.74
C LYS A 163 17.91 6.64 12.95
N GLY A 164 18.20 5.42 12.48
CA GLY A 164 19.34 5.15 11.59
C GLY A 164 19.26 5.95 10.29
N HIS A 165 18.09 6.03 9.66
CA HIS A 165 17.86 6.84 8.47
C HIS A 165 18.01 8.35 8.75
N GLN A 166 17.50 8.85 9.88
CA GLN A 166 17.67 10.25 10.27
C GLN A 166 19.15 10.64 10.39
N LEU A 167 19.98 9.79 10.99
CA LEU A 167 21.42 10.06 11.12
C LEU A 167 22.11 10.14 9.75
N LEU A 168 21.69 9.30 8.80
CA LEU A 168 22.26 9.28 7.45
C LEU A 168 21.91 10.52 6.63
N PHE A 169 20.67 11.01 6.73
CA PHE A 169 20.15 12.04 5.81
C PHE A 169 19.90 13.41 6.45
N ASN A 170 19.65 13.48 7.75
CA ASN A 170 19.36 14.72 8.49
C ASN A 170 20.48 15.14 9.46
N GLY A 171 21.56 14.35 9.55
CA GLY A 171 22.70 14.61 10.44
C GLY A 171 22.31 14.62 11.92
N ASP A 172 22.95 15.49 12.71
CA ASP A 172 22.82 15.50 14.18
C ASP A 172 21.53 16.16 14.71
N LYS A 173 20.58 16.53 13.83
CA LYS A 173 19.33 17.20 14.22
C LYS A 173 18.16 16.21 14.17
N PRO A 174 17.80 15.59 15.30
CA PRO A 174 16.66 14.67 15.33
C PRO A 174 15.37 15.41 14.97
N VAL A 175 14.54 14.81 14.11
CA VAL A 175 13.21 15.34 13.80
C VAL A 175 12.32 15.14 15.02
N LYS A 176 11.62 16.20 15.42
CA LYS A 176 10.62 16.11 16.48
C LYS A 176 9.39 15.36 15.95
N ILE A 177 9.08 14.22 16.55
CA ILE A 177 7.95 13.39 16.17
C ILE A 177 6.68 13.92 16.85
N HIS A 178 5.62 14.07 16.06
CA HIS A 178 4.29 14.44 16.50
C HIS A 178 3.30 13.39 16.01
N PHE A 179 2.67 12.66 16.92
CA PHE A 179 1.69 11.63 16.57
C PHE A 179 0.33 12.27 16.31
N ALA A 180 -0.23 12.00 15.14
CA ALA A 180 -1.56 12.45 14.76
C ALA A 180 -2.64 11.56 15.38
N ASP A 181 -3.80 12.15 15.71
CA ASP A 181 -4.90 11.46 16.41
C ASP A 181 -5.44 10.26 15.62
N ASN A 182 -5.44 10.33 14.28
CA ASN A 182 -5.86 9.23 13.43
C ASN A 182 -4.92 8.01 13.53
N VAL A 183 -3.60 8.24 13.58
CA VAL A 183 -2.60 7.18 13.78
C VAL A 183 -2.76 6.55 15.17
N ILE A 184 -2.96 7.36 16.20
CA ILE A 184 -3.19 6.88 17.56
C ILE A 184 -4.46 6.01 17.61
N SER A 185 -5.52 6.44 16.96
CA SER A 185 -6.80 5.71 16.93
C SER A 185 -6.67 4.38 16.18
N GLU A 186 -6.03 4.39 15.01
CA GLU A 186 -5.79 3.18 14.20
C GLU A 186 -4.94 2.15 14.97
N LEU A 187 -3.84 2.59 15.59
CA LEU A 187 -2.97 1.69 16.37
C LEU A 187 -3.62 1.21 17.67
N ALA A 188 -4.49 2.02 18.30
CA ALA A 188 -5.25 1.60 19.47
C ALA A 188 -6.17 0.41 19.15
N GLU A 189 -6.84 0.46 17.99
CA GLU A 189 -7.65 -0.66 17.50
C GLU A 189 -6.79 -1.89 17.21
N VAL A 190 -5.69 -1.72 16.47
CA VAL A 190 -4.78 -2.82 16.09
C VAL A 190 -4.13 -3.48 17.31
N TRP A 191 -3.74 -2.70 18.31
CA TRP A 191 -3.09 -3.20 19.53
C TRP A 191 -4.09 -3.63 20.62
N GLY A 192 -5.37 -3.31 20.46
CA GLY A 192 -6.39 -3.60 21.47
C GLY A 192 -6.16 -2.87 22.80
N ILE A 193 -5.64 -1.63 22.74
CA ILE A 193 -5.39 -0.77 23.91
C ILE A 193 -6.05 0.61 23.72
N THR A 194 -6.10 1.44 24.76
CA THR A 194 -6.73 2.76 24.65
C THR A 194 -5.86 3.76 23.87
N PRO A 195 -6.43 4.81 23.25
CA PRO A 195 -5.67 5.87 22.60
C PRO A 195 -4.58 6.49 23.50
N GLU A 196 -4.86 6.69 24.78
CA GLU A 196 -3.90 7.22 25.75
C GLU A 196 -2.72 6.25 25.97
N ALA A 197 -3.00 4.95 26.10
CA ALA A 197 -1.97 3.93 26.24
C ALA A 197 -1.13 3.77 24.96
N THR A 198 -1.75 3.89 23.78
CA THR A 198 -1.07 3.94 22.48
C THR A 198 -0.11 5.12 22.41
N LEU A 199 -0.56 6.33 22.74
CA LEU A 199 0.27 7.52 22.73
C LEU A 199 1.47 7.38 23.69
N GLN A 200 1.22 6.90 24.91
CA GLN A 200 2.29 6.66 25.89
C GLN A 200 3.34 5.67 25.38
N LYS A 201 2.90 4.57 24.77
CA LYS A 201 3.79 3.56 24.18
C LYS A 201 4.65 4.17 23.06
N LEU A 202 4.03 4.90 22.13
CA LEU A 202 4.74 5.57 21.02
C LEU A 202 5.76 6.61 21.53
N GLN A 203 5.39 7.42 22.51
CA GLN A 203 6.28 8.40 23.13
C GLN A 203 7.45 7.72 23.85
N ALA A 204 7.21 6.66 24.60
CA ALA A 204 8.27 5.93 25.31
C ALA A 204 9.28 5.29 24.36
N SER A 205 8.85 4.80 23.20
CA SER A 205 9.73 4.20 22.20
C SER A 205 10.58 5.21 21.42
N THR A 206 10.11 6.45 21.30
CA THR A 206 10.77 7.48 20.46
C THR A 206 11.71 8.40 21.21
N GLN A 207 11.65 8.43 22.55
CA GLN A 207 12.59 9.15 23.41
C GLN A 207 14.05 8.68 23.26
#